data_AF-A0AAW1TUP6-F1
#
_entry.id   AF-A0AAW1TUP6-F1
#
_cell.length_a   1.000
_cell.length_b   1.000
_cell.length_c   1.000
_cell.angle_alpha   90.00
_cell.angle_beta   90.00
_cell.angle_gamma   90.00
#
_symmetry.space_group_name_H-M   'P 1'
#
loop_
_entity.id
_entity.type
_entity.pdbx_description
1 polymer ?
#
loop_
_entity_poly.entity_id
_entity_poly.type
_entity_poly.pdbx_seq_one_letter_code
_entity_poly.pdbx_strand_id
1 'polypeptide(L)'
;MLLAMQIMDIYEENKIFTMKDVLIIALNRYCRSLVLSRHLSSEVFLSLYMSTHSNIASYVIGIIFGIICSRTKTSNISLRDYKFIVLLWYIISFGLPIFSLYLSFHEYSTFTNAVMGSILKPMYALGCATMIFGMMRNENLKLKKIFQWKPMVFLGNFTYSTYLFHFAPLLAKFAHSSKPIQVNGFIMAS
;
A
#
# COMPACT_ATOMS: atom_id res chain seq x y z
N MET A 1 -1.69 3.97 -16.61
CA MET A 1 -2.46 4.86 -17.50
C MET A 1 -3.88 4.34 -17.75
N LEU A 2 -4.10 3.27 -18.52
CA LEU A 2 -5.46 2.73 -18.78
C LEU A 2 -6.30 2.38 -17.53
N LEU A 3 -5.67 1.84 -16.47
CA LEU A 3 -6.36 1.54 -15.21
C LEU A 3 -6.75 2.81 -14.43
N ALA A 4 -5.98 3.88 -14.56
CA ALA A 4 -6.31 5.15 -13.92
C ALA A 4 -7.48 5.85 -14.65
N MET A 5 -7.54 5.73 -15.99
CA MET A 5 -8.68 6.19 -16.78
C MET A 5 -9.96 5.40 -16.43
N GLN A 6 -9.89 4.07 -16.36
CA GLN A 6 -11.05 3.24 -15.96
C GLN A 6 -11.52 3.53 -14.52
N ILE A 7 -10.60 3.82 -13.58
CA ILE A 7 -10.96 4.18 -12.20
C ILE A 7 -11.61 5.56 -12.15
N MET A 8 -11.20 6.52 -12.99
CA MET A 8 -11.85 7.84 -13.07
C MET A 8 -13.24 7.75 -13.70
N ASP A 9 -13.42 6.96 -14.76
CA ASP A 9 -14.74 6.75 -15.37
C ASP A 9 -15.74 6.12 -14.37
N ILE A 10 -15.32 5.08 -13.63
CA ILE A 10 -16.16 4.42 -12.61
C ILE A 10 -16.49 5.36 -11.45
N TYR A 11 -15.57 6.27 -11.09
CA TYR A 11 -15.78 7.24 -10.02
C TYR A 11 -16.75 8.36 -10.43
N GLU A 12 -16.68 8.78 -11.69
CA GLU A 12 -17.55 9.82 -12.26
C GLU A 12 -19.00 9.33 -12.39
N GLU A 13 -19.19 8.03 -12.62
CA GLU A 13 -20.52 7.43 -12.83
C GLU A 13 -21.30 7.14 -11.53
N ASN A 14 -20.64 6.69 -10.44
CA ASN A 14 -21.36 6.12 -9.29
C ASN A 14 -21.39 6.93 -7.98
N LYS A 15 -20.58 7.99 -7.80
CA LYS A 15 -20.45 8.82 -6.55
C LYS A 15 -20.17 8.06 -5.23
N ILE A 16 -20.39 6.76 -5.15
CA ILE A 16 -20.20 5.87 -3.99
C ILE A 16 -19.53 4.60 -4.51
N PHE A 17 -18.35 4.28 -3.99
CA PHE A 17 -17.59 3.08 -4.37
C PHE A 17 -18.28 1.82 -3.81
N THR A 18 -18.82 0.97 -4.69
CA THR A 18 -19.48 -0.28 -4.30
C THR A 18 -18.48 -1.44 -4.24
N MET A 19 -18.74 -2.46 -3.41
CA MET A 19 -17.87 -3.66 -3.31
C MET A 19 -17.67 -4.39 -4.65
N LYS A 20 -18.66 -4.29 -5.55
CA LYS A 20 -18.58 -4.84 -6.91
C LYS A 20 -17.52 -4.14 -7.75
N ASP A 21 -17.40 -2.81 -7.64
CA ASP A 21 -16.44 -2.00 -8.40
C ASP A 21 -15.01 -2.28 -7.94
N VAL A 22 -14.82 -2.43 -6.63
CA VAL A 22 -13.52 -2.84 -6.04
C VAL A 22 -13.12 -4.22 -6.54
N LEU A 23 -14.07 -5.16 -6.62
CA LEU A 23 -13.81 -6.50 -7.15
C LEU A 23 -13.42 -6.46 -8.63
N ILE A 24 -14.15 -5.69 -9.46
CA ILE A 24 -13.86 -5.53 -10.89
C ILE A 24 -12.47 -4.93 -11.09
N ILE A 25 -12.10 -3.89 -10.34
CA ILE A 25 -10.76 -3.28 -10.41
C ILE A 25 -9.68 -4.30 -10.00
N ALA A 26 -9.91 -5.06 -8.92
CA ALA A 26 -8.98 -6.10 -8.47
C ALA A 26 -8.80 -7.21 -9.52
N LEU A 27 -9.90 -7.67 -10.13
CA LEU A 27 -9.92 -8.73 -11.13
C LEU A 27 -9.26 -8.28 -12.44
N ASN A 28 -9.55 -7.06 -12.88
CA ASN A 28 -8.92 -6.46 -14.07
C ASN A 28 -7.41 -6.24 -13.86
N ARG A 29 -7.02 -5.80 -12.65
CA ARG A 29 -5.60 -5.69 -12.28
C ARG A 29 -4.90 -7.05 -12.24
N TYR A 30 -5.59 -8.11 -11.79
CA TYR A 30 -5.09 -9.49 -11.79
C TYR A 30 -4.95 -10.05 -13.21
N CYS A 31 -5.96 -9.91 -14.07
CA CYS A 31 -5.90 -10.32 -15.47
C CYS A 31 -4.77 -9.61 -16.22
N ARG A 32 -4.60 -8.31 -15.98
CA ARG A 32 -3.50 -7.55 -16.59
C ARG A 32 -2.13 -7.98 -16.07
N SER A 33 -2.02 -8.41 -14.81
CA SER A 33 -0.76 -8.94 -14.29
C SER A 33 -0.39 -10.28 -14.92
N LEU A 34 -1.38 -11.15 -15.20
CA LEU A 34 -1.21 -12.40 -15.93
C LEU A 34 -0.79 -12.20 -17.39
N VAL A 35 -1.32 -11.17 -18.07
CA VAL A 35 -0.91 -10.86 -19.44
C VAL A 35 0.50 -10.28 -19.49
N LEU A 36 0.88 -9.42 -18.53
CA LEU A 36 2.21 -8.84 -18.47
C LEU A 36 3.29 -9.83 -18.01
N SER A 37 2.93 -10.81 -17.15
CA SER A 37 3.85 -11.89 -16.73
C SER A 37 4.30 -12.77 -17.89
N ARG A 38 3.50 -12.82 -18.97
CA ARG A 38 3.82 -13.54 -20.20
C ARG A 38 4.87 -12.84 -21.07
N HIS A 39 5.27 -11.60 -20.78
CA HIS A 39 6.20 -10.81 -21.59
C HIS A 39 7.48 -10.34 -20.85
N LEU A 40 7.54 -10.45 -19.52
CA LEU A 40 8.76 -10.11 -18.76
C LEU A 40 9.43 -11.38 -18.20
N SER A 41 10.69 -11.60 -18.58
CA SER A 41 11.48 -12.80 -18.28
C SER A 41 12.21 -12.80 -16.93
N SER A 42 12.05 -11.77 -16.08
CA SER A 42 12.74 -11.70 -14.78
C SER A 42 11.79 -11.97 -13.61
N GLU A 43 11.98 -13.11 -12.94
CA GLU A 43 11.15 -13.55 -11.80
C GLU A 43 11.18 -12.56 -10.61
N VAL A 44 12.30 -11.86 -10.43
CA VAL A 44 12.52 -10.93 -9.30
C VAL A 44 11.64 -9.69 -9.40
N PHE A 45 11.50 -9.09 -10.59
CA PHE A 45 10.64 -7.92 -10.78
C PHE A 45 9.16 -8.29 -10.72
N LEU A 46 8.80 -9.45 -11.29
CA LEU A 46 7.44 -9.97 -11.20
C LEU A 46 7.03 -10.26 -9.75
N SER A 47 7.93 -10.86 -8.97
CA SER A 47 7.69 -11.22 -7.57
C SER A 47 7.59 -9.98 -6.65
N LEU A 48 8.47 -8.99 -6.83
CA LEU A 48 8.50 -7.80 -5.97
C LEU A 48 7.41 -6.76 -6.33
N TYR A 49 7.18 -6.51 -7.62
CA TYR A 49 6.28 -5.43 -8.07
C TYR A 49 4.90 -5.89 -8.55
N MET A 50 4.78 -7.13 -9.04
CA MET A 50 3.55 -7.63 -9.68
C MET A 50 2.89 -8.81 -8.97
N SER A 51 3.52 -9.37 -7.92
CA SER A 51 2.91 -10.45 -7.15
C SER A 51 1.75 -9.92 -6.32
N THR A 52 0.56 -10.01 -6.91
CA THR A 52 -0.72 -9.75 -6.25
C THR A 52 -0.82 -10.55 -4.95
N HIS A 53 -0.27 -11.77 -4.94
CA HIS A 53 -0.26 -12.66 -3.78
C HIS A 53 0.59 -12.13 -2.60
N SER A 54 1.70 -11.43 -2.86
CA SER A 54 2.54 -10.86 -1.78
C SER A 54 1.92 -9.60 -1.17
N ASN A 55 1.09 -8.88 -1.91
CA ASN A 55 0.54 -7.58 -1.49
C ASN A 55 -0.97 -7.64 -1.14
N ILE A 56 -1.63 -8.79 -1.35
CA ILE A 56 -3.07 -8.97 -1.09
C ILE A 56 -3.44 -8.68 0.37
N ALA A 57 -2.59 -9.09 1.32
CA ALA A 57 -2.84 -8.88 2.75
C ALA A 57 -2.98 -7.39 3.08
N SER A 58 -2.06 -6.56 2.61
CA SER A 58 -2.10 -5.10 2.80
C SER A 58 -3.31 -4.45 2.14
N TYR A 59 -3.74 -4.94 0.96
CA TYR A 59 -4.96 -4.45 0.30
C TYR A 59 -6.23 -4.81 1.07
N VAL A 60 -6.34 -6.06 1.53
CA VAL A 60 -7.47 -6.55 2.33
C VAL A 60 -7.61 -5.72 3.61
N ILE A 61 -6.49 -5.45 4.31
CA ILE A 61 -6.47 -4.60 5.50
C ILE A 61 -7.01 -3.20 5.18
N GLY A 62 -6.54 -2.58 4.10
CA GLY A 62 -7.02 -1.28 3.66
C GLY A 62 -8.53 -1.25 3.36
N ILE A 63 -9.04 -2.28 2.66
CA ILE A 63 -10.47 -2.41 2.34
C ILE A 63 -11.31 -2.56 3.61
N ILE A 64 -10.90 -3.44 4.54
CA ILE A 64 -11.60 -3.66 5.80
C ILE A 64 -11.70 -2.34 6.59
N PHE A 65 -10.58 -1.63 6.76
CA PHE A 65 -10.57 -0.35 7.44
C PHE A 65 -11.39 0.72 6.70
N GLY A 66 -11.36 0.75 5.37
CA GLY A 66 -12.19 1.63 4.56
C GLY A 66 -13.69 1.43 4.79
N ILE A 67 -14.15 0.18 4.84
CA ILE A 67 -15.56 -0.17 5.14
C ILE A 67 -15.92 0.26 6.57
N ILE A 68 -15.05 -0.05 7.55
CA ILE A 68 -15.27 0.34 8.95
C ILE A 68 -15.36 1.86 9.07
N CYS A 69 -14.46 2.60 8.42
CA CYS A 69 -14.49 4.06 8.36
C CYS A 69 -15.79 4.60 7.75
N SER A 70 -16.23 4.02 6.62
CA SER A 70 -17.46 4.46 5.97
C SER A 70 -18.69 4.26 6.87
N ARG A 71 -18.72 3.19 7.68
CA ARG A 71 -19.82 2.92 8.61
C ARG A 71 -19.74 3.77 9.89
N THR A 72 -18.54 4.07 10.36
CA THR A 72 -18.32 4.86 11.59
C THR A 72 -18.39 6.36 11.38
N LYS A 73 -18.31 6.85 10.14
CA LYS A 73 -18.53 8.28 9.83
C LYS A 73 -19.93 8.77 10.27
N THR A 74 -20.88 7.87 10.44
CA THR A 74 -22.25 8.17 10.89
C THR A 74 -22.36 8.30 12.42
N SER A 75 -21.39 7.82 13.21
CA SER A 75 -21.42 7.91 14.67
C SER A 75 -20.53 9.05 15.18
N ASN A 76 -21.17 10.11 15.69
CA ASN A 76 -20.52 11.27 16.33
C ASN A 76 -19.95 10.95 17.72
N ILE A 77 -19.30 9.79 17.88
CA ILE A 77 -18.65 9.44 19.14
C ILE A 77 -17.29 10.11 19.18
N SER A 78 -17.27 11.29 19.81
CA SER A 78 -16.09 12.04 20.20
C SER A 78 -15.16 11.17 21.06
N LEU A 79 -13.97 10.81 20.55
CA LEU A 79 -12.91 10.15 21.35
C LEU A 79 -12.10 11.16 22.18
N ARG A 80 -12.52 12.43 22.21
CA ARG A 80 -11.79 13.54 22.84
C ARG A 80 -11.63 13.34 24.34
N ASP A 81 -12.63 12.75 24.97
CA ASP A 81 -12.72 12.71 26.44
C ASP A 81 -11.69 11.76 27.06
N TYR A 82 -11.12 10.86 26.25
CA TYR A 82 -10.14 9.87 26.70
C TYR A 82 -8.75 10.19 26.15
N LYS A 83 -8.02 11.11 26.81
CA LYS A 83 -6.62 11.44 26.48
C LYS A 83 -5.71 10.21 26.38
N PHE A 84 -5.96 9.20 27.22
CA PHE A 84 -5.22 7.94 27.21
C PHE A 84 -5.43 7.15 25.90
N ILE A 85 -6.66 7.07 25.40
CA ILE A 85 -6.98 6.38 24.13
C ILE A 85 -6.32 7.09 22.95
N VAL A 86 -6.31 8.42 22.97
CA VAL A 86 -5.63 9.21 21.94
C VAL A 86 -4.12 8.93 21.95
N LEU A 87 -3.46 8.93 23.12
CA LEU A 87 -2.03 8.62 23.25
C LEU A 87 -1.71 7.21 22.74
N LEU A 88 -2.50 6.22 23.15
CA LEU A 88 -2.32 4.82 22.75
C LEU A 88 -2.50 4.66 21.24
N TRP A 89 -3.43 5.39 20.65
CA TRP A 89 -3.60 5.45 19.20
C TRP A 89 -2.39 6.05 18.46
N TYR A 90 -1.77 7.12 18.99
CA TYR A 90 -0.53 7.68 18.43
C TYR A 90 0.61 6.65 18.45
N ILE A 91 0.77 5.94 19.58
CA ILE A 91 1.79 4.92 19.77
C ILE A 91 1.57 3.78 18.76
N ILE A 92 0.34 3.32 18.56
CA ILE A 92 0.05 2.26 17.59
C ILE A 92 0.32 2.75 16.15
N SER A 93 -0.17 3.95 15.81
CA SER A 93 -0.10 4.49 14.44
C SER A 93 1.32 4.77 13.96
N PHE A 94 2.21 5.25 14.84
CA PHE A 94 3.63 5.49 14.51
C PHE A 94 4.53 4.32 14.90
N GLY A 95 4.24 3.65 16.01
CA GLY A 95 5.05 2.56 16.53
C GLY A 95 5.05 1.34 15.62
N LEU A 96 3.89 0.93 15.09
CA LEU A 96 3.83 -0.23 14.19
C LEU A 96 4.64 -0.02 12.89
N PRO A 97 4.50 1.09 12.15
CA PRO A 97 5.30 1.34 10.95
C PRO A 97 6.79 1.48 11.25
N ILE A 98 7.16 2.20 12.32
CA ILE A 98 8.58 2.39 12.69
C ILE A 98 9.21 1.07 13.10
N PHE A 99 8.49 0.25 13.90
CA PHE A 99 8.95 -1.07 14.32
C PHE A 99 9.10 -2.01 13.12
N SER A 100 8.14 -1.99 12.19
CA SER A 100 8.24 -2.76 10.95
C SER A 100 9.43 -2.33 10.08
N LEU A 101 9.72 -1.03 9.99
CA LEU A 101 10.90 -0.54 9.29
C LEU A 101 12.19 -0.96 10.00
N TYR A 102 12.25 -0.86 11.33
CA TYR A 102 13.41 -1.27 12.11
C TYR A 102 13.74 -2.75 11.92
N LEU A 103 12.73 -3.62 11.97
CA LEU A 103 12.90 -5.06 11.71
C LEU A 103 13.33 -5.35 10.27
N SER A 104 13.02 -4.48 9.31
CA SER A 104 13.42 -4.65 7.90
C SER A 104 14.91 -4.39 7.67
N PHE A 105 15.57 -3.63 8.57
CA PHE A 105 17.02 -3.36 8.48
C PHE A 105 17.88 -4.43 9.16
N HIS A 106 17.27 -5.36 9.89
CA HIS A 106 18.01 -6.40 10.58
C HIS A 106 18.20 -7.61 9.66
N GLU A 107 19.45 -8.09 9.56
CA GLU A 107 19.76 -9.28 8.78
C GLU A 107 19.41 -10.53 9.60
N TYR A 108 18.51 -11.35 9.06
CA TYR A 108 18.10 -12.62 9.65
C TYR A 108 18.46 -13.78 8.73
N SER A 109 18.47 -15.00 9.28
CA SER A 109 18.62 -16.23 8.48
C SER A 109 17.55 -16.31 7.39
N THR A 110 17.87 -16.93 6.25
CA THR A 110 17.04 -16.95 5.04
C THR A 110 15.58 -17.36 5.28
N PHE A 111 15.36 -18.37 6.12
CA PHE A 111 14.01 -18.82 6.49
C PHE A 111 13.26 -17.77 7.32
N THR A 112 13.93 -17.21 8.33
CA THR A 112 13.36 -16.16 9.18
C THR A 112 13.03 -14.91 8.38
N ASN A 113 13.87 -14.55 7.41
CA ASN A 113 13.66 -13.41 6.54
C ASN A 113 12.43 -13.60 5.62
N ALA A 114 12.24 -14.81 5.08
CA ALA A 114 11.05 -15.12 4.27
C ALA A 114 9.75 -14.99 5.09
N VAL A 115 9.74 -15.50 6.33
CA VAL A 115 8.58 -15.39 7.23
C VAL A 115 8.35 -13.93 7.66
N MET A 116 9.40 -13.25 8.13
CA MET A 116 9.31 -11.85 8.57
C MET A 116 8.89 -10.93 7.43
N GLY A 117 9.45 -11.07 6.23
CA GLY A 117 9.09 -10.26 5.06
C GLY A 117 7.60 -10.34 4.71
N SER A 118 6.97 -11.49 4.92
CA SER A 118 5.52 -11.67 4.69
C SER A 118 4.65 -10.97 5.74
N ILE A 119 5.14 -10.83 6.98
CA ILE A 119 4.41 -10.24 8.12
C ILE A 119 4.65 -8.72 8.22
N LEU A 120 5.84 -8.26 7.86
CA LEU A 120 6.20 -6.84 7.97
C LEU A 120 5.32 -5.95 7.08
N LYS A 121 5.03 -6.36 5.84
CA LYS A 121 4.15 -5.62 4.92
C LYS A 121 2.73 -5.39 5.48
N PRO A 122 1.99 -6.41 5.98
CA PRO A 122 0.68 -6.19 6.59
C PRO A 122 0.76 -5.44 7.92
N MET A 123 1.81 -5.62 8.73
CA MET A 123 2.00 -4.82 9.95
C MET A 123 2.16 -3.33 9.65
N TYR A 124 2.97 -2.99 8.66
CA TYR A 124 3.11 -1.61 8.18
C TYR A 124 1.76 -1.05 7.69
N ALA A 125 1.02 -1.84 6.89
CA ALA A 125 -0.29 -1.46 6.39
C ALA A 125 -1.32 -1.23 7.51
N LEU A 126 -1.30 -2.05 8.58
CA LEU A 126 -2.17 -1.86 9.76
C LEU A 126 -1.86 -0.54 10.48
N GLY A 127 -0.59 -0.21 10.66
CA GLY A 127 -0.18 1.08 11.24
C GLY A 127 -0.69 2.27 10.41
N CYS A 128 -0.52 2.22 9.09
CA CYS A 128 -1.05 3.27 8.20
C CYS A 128 -2.60 3.33 8.22
N ALA A 129 -3.28 2.18 8.23
CA ALA A 129 -4.74 2.13 8.23
C ALA A 129 -5.34 2.68 9.53
N THR A 130 -4.76 2.33 10.68
CA THR A 130 -5.15 2.88 11.99
C THR A 130 -4.90 4.38 12.08
N MET A 131 -3.82 4.87 11.48
CA MET A 131 -3.53 6.31 11.35
C MET A 131 -4.60 7.05 10.55
N ILE A 132 -5.01 6.52 9.39
CA ILE A 132 -6.06 7.13 8.57
C ILE A 132 -7.41 7.09 9.31
N PHE A 133 -7.73 5.96 9.95
CA PHE A 133 -8.95 5.78 10.73
C PHE A 133 -9.10 6.85 11.83
N GLY A 134 -8.05 7.07 12.63
CA GLY A 134 -8.13 8.05 13.71
C GLY A 134 -8.14 9.51 13.23
N MET A 135 -7.49 9.82 12.10
CA MET A 135 -7.60 11.15 11.48
C MET A 135 -9.01 11.45 10.96
N MET A 136 -9.72 10.44 10.45
CA MET A 136 -11.09 10.63 9.98
C MET A 136 -12.09 10.83 11.12
N ARG A 137 -11.92 10.12 12.24
CA ARG A 137 -12.83 10.20 13.39
C ARG A 137 -12.62 11.43 14.26
N ASN A 138 -11.39 11.91 14.38
CA ASN A 138 -11.07 13.02 15.29
C ASN A 138 -10.79 14.31 14.52
N GLU A 139 -11.80 15.17 14.46
CA GLU A 139 -11.73 16.43 13.72
C GLU A 139 -10.68 17.43 14.25
N ASN A 140 -10.30 17.32 15.52
CA ASN A 140 -9.40 18.25 16.21
C ASN A 140 -7.97 17.72 16.47
N LEU A 141 -7.55 16.63 15.82
CA LEU A 141 -6.15 16.17 15.97
C LEU A 141 -5.19 17.14 15.31
N LYS A 142 -4.12 17.52 16.04
CA LYS A 142 -3.01 18.31 15.50
C LYS A 142 -2.40 17.66 14.26
N LEU A 143 -2.31 16.33 14.21
CA LEU A 143 -1.85 15.61 13.02
C LEU A 143 -2.71 15.89 11.79
N LYS A 144 -4.04 15.89 11.92
CA LYS A 144 -4.93 16.15 10.78
C LYS A 144 -4.60 17.51 10.16
N LYS A 145 -4.35 18.52 10.99
CA LYS A 145 -3.91 19.85 10.55
C LYS A 145 -2.55 19.83 9.84
N ILE A 146 -1.60 19.01 10.32
CA ILE A 146 -0.28 18.83 9.68
C ILE A 146 -0.43 18.16 8.31
N PHE A 147 -1.21 17.08 8.22
CA PHE A 147 -1.42 16.34 6.96
C PHE A 147 -2.22 17.14 5.92
N GLN A 148 -3.12 18.03 6.36
CA GLN A 148 -3.86 18.94 5.49
C GLN A 148 -3.08 20.21 5.13
N TRP A 149 -1.85 20.37 5.64
CA TRP A 149 -1.05 21.55 5.36
C TRP A 149 -0.58 21.54 3.89
N LYS A 150 -0.65 22.70 3.22
CA LYS A 150 -0.33 22.84 1.78
C LYS A 150 1.02 22.22 1.37
N PRO A 151 2.13 22.38 2.12
CA PRO A 151 3.40 21.74 1.79
C PRO A 151 3.34 20.22 1.85
N MET A 152 2.59 19.65 2.81
CA MET A 152 2.45 18.21 2.95
C MET A 152 1.63 17.61 1.80
N VAL A 153 0.58 18.32 1.37
CA VAL A 153 -0.20 17.95 0.18
C VAL A 153 0.67 18.01 -1.07
N PHE A 154 1.47 19.07 -1.23
CA PHE A 154 2.42 19.18 -2.34
C PHE A 154 3.45 18.04 -2.34
N LEU A 155 4.02 17.72 -1.18
CA LEU A 155 4.98 16.63 -1.03
C LEU A 155 4.37 15.27 -1.36
N GLY A 156 3.11 15.05 -0.96
CA GLY A 156 2.35 13.85 -1.33
C GLY A 156 2.20 13.71 -2.85
N ASN A 157 1.78 14.79 -3.52
CA ASN A 157 1.64 14.81 -4.98
C ASN A 157 3.00 14.64 -5.69
N PHE A 158 4.06 15.23 -5.16
CA PHE A 158 5.42 15.11 -5.70
C PHE A 158 5.95 13.68 -5.57
N THR A 159 5.77 13.06 -4.41
CA THR A 159 6.15 11.66 -4.16
C THR A 159 5.38 10.73 -5.10
N TYR A 160 4.07 10.97 -5.27
CA TYR A 160 3.23 10.21 -6.18
C TYR A 160 3.66 10.37 -7.65
N SER A 161 3.97 11.60 -8.08
CA SER A 161 4.43 11.88 -9.44
C SER A 161 5.79 11.22 -9.71
N THR A 162 6.70 11.28 -8.73
CA THR A 162 8.00 10.62 -8.79
C THR A 162 7.85 9.10 -8.86
N TYR A 163 6.95 8.51 -8.08
CA TYR A 163 6.63 7.09 -8.13
C TYR A 163 6.12 6.66 -9.51
N LEU A 164 5.19 7.43 -10.10
CA LEU A 164 4.70 7.17 -11.46
C LEU A 164 5.81 7.30 -12.51
N PHE A 165 6.64 8.33 -12.39
CA PHE A 165 7.75 8.54 -13.31
C PHE A 165 8.78 7.43 -13.20
N HIS A 166 9.14 7.00 -11.99
CA HIS A 166 10.11 5.92 -11.77
C HIS A 166 9.73 4.61 -12.46
N PHE A 167 8.43 4.33 -12.57
CA PHE A 167 7.94 3.12 -13.21
C PHE A 167 8.25 3.08 -14.73
N ALA A 168 8.31 4.23 -15.40
CA ALA A 168 8.54 4.29 -16.84
C ALA A 168 9.97 3.92 -17.28
N PRO A 169 11.06 4.49 -16.71
CA PRO A 169 12.43 4.05 -16.97
C PRO A 169 12.68 2.61 -16.58
N LEU A 170 12.05 2.14 -15.51
CA LEU A 170 12.20 0.77 -15.04
C LEU A 170 11.67 -0.22 -16.08
N LEU A 171 10.46 0.03 -16.61
CA LEU A 171 9.89 -0.75 -17.71
C LEU A 171 10.73 -0.66 -18.99
N ALA A 172 11.24 0.52 -19.34
CA ALA A 172 12.08 0.70 -20.53
C ALA A 172 13.41 -0.09 -20.41
N LYS A 173 14.03 -0.08 -19.24
CA LYS A 173 15.25 -0.85 -18.95
C LYS A 173 14.99 -2.35 -19.06
N PHE A 174 13.86 -2.84 -18.55
CA PHE A 174 13.49 -4.26 -18.67
C PHE A 174 13.11 -4.67 -20.10
N ALA A 175 12.42 -3.80 -20.85
CA ALA A 175 12.11 -4.05 -22.26
C ALA A 175 13.39 -4.13 -23.12
N HIS A 176 14.43 -3.36 -22.78
CA HIS A 176 15.71 -3.41 -23.47
C HIS A 176 16.60 -4.59 -23.02
N SER A 177 16.46 -5.05 -21.76
CA SER A 177 17.16 -6.22 -21.21
C SER A 177 16.50 -7.56 -21.57
N SER A 178 16.06 -7.76 -22.82
CA SER A 178 15.56 -9.06 -23.33
C SER A 178 16.65 -10.14 -23.48
N LYS A 179 17.78 -10.01 -22.77
CA LYS A 179 18.74 -11.11 -22.63
C LYS A 179 18.33 -11.91 -21.40
N PRO A 180 18.09 -13.23 -21.52
CA PRO A 180 17.76 -14.06 -20.37
C PRO A 180 18.91 -13.97 -19.37
N ILE A 181 18.64 -13.41 -18.19
CA ILE A 181 19.56 -13.47 -17.07
C ILE A 181 19.55 -14.93 -16.64
N GLN A 182 20.66 -15.64 -16.83
CA GLN A 182 20.80 -17.02 -16.36
C GLN A 182 20.73 -17.00 -14.83
N VAL A 183 19.57 -17.39 -14.30
CA VAL A 183 19.36 -17.58 -12.86
C VAL A 183 20.00 -18.91 -12.48
N ASN A 184 21.33 -18.95 -12.36
CA ASN A 184 21.98 -20.01 -11.60
C ASN A 184 21.62 -19.77 -10.12
N GLY A 185 20.87 -20.70 -9.53
CA GLY A 185 20.27 -20.62 -8.19
C GLY A 185 21.24 -20.58 -7.00
N PHE A 186 22.47 -20.10 -7.19
CA PHE A 186 23.53 -20.09 -6.18
C PHE A 186 23.81 -18.71 -5.55
N ILE A 187 23.28 -17.62 -6.11
CA ILE A 187 23.60 -16.24 -5.64
C ILE A 187 22.53 -15.66 -4.70
N MET A 188 21.40 -16.34 -4.46
CA MET A 188 20.42 -15.91 -3.44
C MET A 188 20.75 -16.38 -2.01
N ALA A 189 21.95 -16.95 -1.79
CA ALA A 189 22.38 -17.48 -0.49
C ALA A 189 23.72 -16.93 0.01
N SER A 190 24.17 -15.77 -0.48
CA SER A 190 25.35 -15.05 0.06
C SER A 190 25.00 -13.62 0.41
#